data_AF-A0AAV1UQY3-F1
#
_entry.id   AF-A0AAV1UQY3-F1
#
_cell.length_a   1.000
_cell.length_b   1.000
_cell.length_c   1.000
_cell.angle_alpha   90.00
_cell.angle_beta   90.00
_cell.angle_gamma   90.00
#
_symmetry.space_group_name_H-M   'P 1'
#
loop_
_entity.id
_entity.type
_entity.pdbx_description
1 polymer ?
#
loop_
_entity_poly.entity_id
_entity_poly.type
_entity_poly.pdbx_seq_one_letter_code
_entity_poly.pdbx_strand_id
1 'polypeptide(L)'
;MGVSHVVSTAVREEAASPTQNIDRQTESPVPLILLDWDDTILPNTHLAKLSLFSEDEEFELPEDCVPVLEEFAKEVEKFLTACLKIGSCCIVTNGLTGWVESSCQRFLPNVVPLLEQMTVISARSNFERVLPDRPIEWKIAVYRDVLAKRGLNQEPAVETRGVYVEQQQREPQQVIALGDSQVDRCAIQYVARRSPHTQLKSIKLLDNPSIMQLQKQLNLLGVFLVQLSGHDEALDLELSNEMLQ
;
A
#
# COMPACT_ATOMS: atom_id res chain seq x y z
N MET A 1 1.58 81.67 37.43
CA MET A 1 2.63 80.64 37.57
C MET A 1 2.16 79.72 38.68
N GLY A 2 1.90 78.43 38.57
CA GLY A 2 2.09 77.41 37.53
C GLY A 2 1.79 76.09 38.28
N VAL A 3 1.01 75.23 37.65
CA VAL A 3 0.33 74.04 38.19
C VAL A 3 1.29 73.00 38.78
N SER A 4 0.88 72.23 39.80
CA SER A 4 1.12 70.77 39.77
C SER A 4 0.16 69.99 40.69
N HIS A 5 -0.50 69.04 40.06
CA HIS A 5 -1.44 68.07 40.61
C HIS A 5 -0.72 66.79 41.09
N VAL A 6 -1.27 66.26 42.19
CA VAL A 6 -1.53 64.88 42.64
C VAL A 6 -1.28 63.71 41.65
N VAL A 7 -1.01 62.52 42.23
CA VAL A 7 -1.60 61.17 41.97
C VAL A 7 -0.50 60.09 41.99
N SER A 8 -0.38 59.32 43.08
CA SER A 8 -0.99 58.00 43.36
C SER A 8 -0.41 56.85 42.52
N THR A 9 0.38 56.00 43.17
CA THR A 9 0.89 54.73 42.65
C THR A 9 -0.07 53.60 43.01
N ALA A 10 -0.87 53.15 42.03
CA ALA A 10 -1.56 51.87 42.07
C ALA A 10 -0.84 50.89 41.13
N VAL A 11 -0.48 49.74 41.66
CA VAL A 11 0.15 48.62 40.95
C VAL A 11 -0.87 48.02 39.98
N ARG A 12 -0.53 47.91 38.70
CA ARG A 12 -1.30 47.17 37.69
C ARG A 12 -0.77 45.74 37.60
N GLU A 13 -1.64 44.76 37.82
CA GLU A 13 -1.44 43.38 37.40
C GLU A 13 -1.52 43.31 35.85
N GLU A 14 -0.48 42.77 35.22
CA GLU A 14 -0.48 42.46 33.80
C GLU A 14 -1.21 41.13 33.55
N ALA A 15 -2.20 41.17 32.67
CA ALA A 15 -2.94 40.00 32.21
C ALA A 15 -2.05 39.12 31.32
N ALA A 16 -1.95 37.84 31.64
CA ALA A 16 -1.28 36.84 30.82
C ALA A 16 -1.94 36.75 29.42
N SER A 17 -1.11 36.79 28.38
CA SER A 17 -1.53 36.67 26.99
C SER A 17 -2.06 35.26 26.69
N PRO A 18 -3.09 35.12 25.84
CA PRO A 18 -3.63 33.81 25.48
C PRO A 18 -2.59 33.05 24.65
N THR A 19 -2.15 31.92 25.17
CA THR A 19 -1.29 30.95 24.50
C THR A 19 -1.95 30.58 23.17
N GLN A 20 -1.29 30.91 22.06
CA GLN A 20 -1.69 30.46 20.74
C GLN A 20 -1.68 28.93 20.76
N ASN A 21 -2.86 28.32 20.67
CA ASN A 21 -2.99 26.92 20.26
C ASN A 21 -2.40 26.85 18.86
N ILE A 22 -1.15 26.38 18.79
CA ILE A 22 -0.55 25.92 17.56
C ILE A 22 -1.40 24.71 17.18
N ASP A 23 -2.28 24.90 16.19
CA ASP A 23 -2.91 23.82 15.44
C ASP A 23 -1.76 22.91 14.99
N ARG A 24 -1.53 21.83 15.74
CA ARG A 24 -0.80 20.69 15.20
C ARG A 24 -1.75 20.12 14.17
N GLN A 25 -1.64 20.57 12.93
CA GLN A 25 -2.14 19.81 11.79
C GLN A 25 -1.54 18.42 11.94
N THR A 26 -2.31 17.49 12.48
CA THR A 26 -1.95 16.09 12.51
C THR A 26 -1.94 15.68 11.06
N GLU A 27 -0.75 15.58 10.47
CA GLU A 27 -0.58 15.02 9.13
C GLU A 27 -1.36 13.71 9.07
N SER A 28 -2.26 13.60 8.09
CA SER A 28 -3.07 12.41 7.88
C SER A 28 -2.15 11.17 7.85
N PRO A 29 -2.54 10.04 8.47
CA PRO A 29 -1.70 8.86 8.49
C PRO A 29 -1.28 8.45 7.08
N VAL A 30 0.02 8.27 6.87
CA VAL A 30 0.58 7.82 5.58
C VAL A 30 -0.08 6.48 5.18
N PRO A 31 -0.72 6.39 3.99
CA PRO A 31 -1.38 5.17 3.55
C PRO A 31 -0.42 3.97 3.48
N LEU A 32 -0.96 2.78 3.76
CA LEU A 32 -0.31 1.52 3.43
C LEU A 32 -0.79 1.05 2.05
N ILE A 33 0.13 0.83 1.13
CA ILE A 33 -0.15 0.29 -0.20
C ILE A 33 0.30 -1.16 -0.23
N LEU A 34 -0.67 -2.07 -0.38
CA LEU A 34 -0.46 -3.51 -0.54
C LEU A 34 -0.51 -3.84 -2.03
N LEU A 35 0.56 -4.46 -2.53
CA LEU A 35 0.73 -4.82 -3.92
C LEU A 35 0.85 -6.34 -4.02
N ASP A 36 0.04 -6.99 -4.84
CA ASP A 36 0.44 -8.30 -5.37
C ASP A 36 1.54 -8.14 -6.43
N TRP A 37 2.23 -9.22 -6.76
CA TRP A 37 3.31 -9.23 -7.75
C TRP A 37 2.90 -9.91 -9.05
N ASP A 38 2.49 -11.17 -8.94
CA ASP A 38 2.14 -12.03 -10.08
C ASP A 38 0.89 -11.48 -10.77
N ASP A 39 0.95 -11.34 -12.09
CA ASP A 39 -0.06 -10.75 -12.98
C ASP A 39 -0.61 -9.36 -12.57
N THR A 40 -0.01 -8.75 -11.54
CA THR A 40 -0.38 -7.43 -10.98
C THR A 40 0.71 -6.38 -11.23
N ILE A 41 1.99 -6.75 -11.10
CA ILE A 41 3.15 -5.90 -11.41
C ILE A 41 3.98 -6.55 -12.52
N LEU A 42 4.14 -7.87 -12.47
CA LEU A 42 4.80 -8.66 -13.49
C LEU A 42 3.76 -9.55 -14.18
N PRO A 43 3.56 -9.48 -15.52
CA PRO A 43 2.58 -10.31 -16.22
C PRO A 43 3.14 -11.72 -16.45
N ASN A 44 3.50 -12.41 -15.38
CA ASN A 44 4.22 -13.68 -15.42
C ASN A 44 3.42 -14.78 -16.15
N THR A 45 2.09 -14.79 -16.08
CA THR A 45 1.32 -15.76 -16.88
C THR A 45 1.46 -15.49 -18.37
N HIS A 46 1.52 -14.21 -18.78
CA HIS A 46 1.76 -13.87 -20.18
C HIS A 46 3.19 -14.16 -20.63
N LEU A 47 4.18 -13.81 -19.79
CA LEU A 47 5.60 -14.12 -20.05
C LEU A 47 5.83 -15.63 -20.20
N ALA A 48 5.15 -16.45 -19.38
CA ALA A 48 5.20 -17.91 -19.50
C ALA A 48 4.60 -18.41 -20.82
N LYS A 49 3.49 -17.83 -21.29
CA LYS A 49 2.90 -18.16 -22.61
C LYS A 49 3.84 -17.83 -23.77
N LEU A 50 4.68 -16.80 -23.60
CA LEU A 50 5.72 -16.42 -24.55
C LEU A 50 7.01 -17.25 -24.40
N SER A 51 7.03 -18.24 -23.51
CA SER A 51 8.22 -19.07 -23.21
C SER A 51 9.43 -18.24 -22.77
N LEU A 52 9.19 -17.12 -22.06
CA LEU A 52 10.24 -16.20 -21.60
C LEU A 52 10.83 -16.57 -20.22
N PHE A 53 10.31 -17.64 -19.60
CA PHE A 53 10.93 -18.26 -18.44
C PHE A 53 11.78 -19.46 -18.88
N SER A 54 13.01 -19.51 -18.39
CA SER A 54 13.92 -20.65 -18.49
C SER A 54 14.67 -20.79 -17.17
N GLU A 55 14.94 -22.03 -16.79
CA GLU A 55 15.77 -22.42 -15.66
C GLU A 55 17.28 -22.29 -15.97
N ASP A 56 17.64 -22.05 -17.23
CA ASP A 56 19.03 -21.89 -17.64
C ASP A 56 19.61 -20.54 -17.19
N GLU A 57 20.77 -20.57 -16.52
CA GLU A 57 21.48 -19.36 -16.05
C GLU A 57 21.90 -18.43 -17.20
N GLU A 58 22.07 -18.96 -18.41
CA GLU A 58 22.45 -18.21 -19.62
C GLU A 58 21.26 -17.72 -20.45
N PHE A 59 20.02 -17.83 -19.95
CA PHE A 59 18.87 -17.41 -20.75
C PHE A 59 18.90 -15.92 -21.07
N GLU A 60 19.04 -15.60 -22.35
CA GLU A 60 18.86 -14.27 -22.90
C GLU A 60 17.43 -14.07 -23.41
N LEU A 61 16.88 -12.88 -23.20
CA LEU A 61 15.59 -12.52 -23.76
C LEU A 61 15.68 -12.44 -25.29
N PRO A 62 14.69 -12.96 -26.03
CA PRO A 62 14.65 -12.78 -27.48
C PRO A 62 14.74 -11.30 -27.86
N GLU A 63 15.60 -10.95 -28.82
CA GLU A 63 15.88 -9.56 -29.20
C GLU A 63 14.61 -8.76 -29.52
N ASP A 64 13.63 -9.40 -30.17
CA ASP A 64 12.35 -8.78 -30.54
C ASP A 64 11.48 -8.42 -29.31
N CYS A 65 11.66 -9.10 -28.17
CA CYS A 65 10.92 -8.83 -26.94
C CYS A 65 11.55 -7.72 -26.09
N VAL A 66 12.85 -7.47 -26.23
CA VAL A 66 13.60 -6.53 -25.38
C VAL A 66 12.99 -5.13 -25.40
N PRO A 67 12.68 -4.50 -26.56
CA PRO A 67 12.13 -3.14 -26.57
C PRO A 67 10.78 -3.03 -25.86
N VAL A 68 9.93 -4.06 -26.01
CA VAL A 68 8.60 -4.12 -25.37
C VAL A 68 8.74 -4.24 -23.85
N LEU A 69 9.67 -5.07 -23.38
CA LEU A 69 9.94 -5.24 -21.96
C LEU A 69 10.60 -4.01 -21.33
N GLU A 70 11.50 -3.32 -22.05
CA GLU A 70 12.10 -2.07 -21.59
C GLU A 70 11.06 -0.95 -21.44
N GLU A 71 10.14 -0.82 -22.41
CA GLU A 71 9.05 0.15 -22.31
C GLU A 71 8.12 -0.19 -21.13
N PHE A 72 7.75 -1.47 -21.00
CA PHE A 72 6.96 -1.94 -19.87
C PHE A 72 7.65 -1.66 -18.52
N ALA A 73 8.94 -1.96 -18.40
CA ALA A 73 9.72 -1.73 -17.19
C ALA A 73 9.72 -0.25 -16.76
N LYS A 74 9.77 0.68 -17.72
CA LYS A 74 9.65 2.13 -17.42
C LYS A 74 8.28 2.50 -16.86
N GLU A 75 7.20 1.91 -17.37
CA GLU A 75 5.86 2.18 -16.83
C GLU A 75 5.69 1.59 -15.42
N VAL A 76 6.23 0.38 -15.17
CA VAL A 76 6.25 -0.21 -13.83
C VAL A 76 7.05 0.65 -12.85
N GLU A 77 8.26 1.09 -13.24
CA GLU A 77 9.10 1.97 -12.43
C GLU A 77 8.37 3.27 -12.07
N LYS A 78 7.73 3.91 -13.06
CA LYS A 78 6.94 5.12 -12.88
C LYS A 78 5.76 4.91 -11.92
N PHE A 79 5.03 3.81 -12.09
CA PHE A 79 3.90 3.47 -11.23
C PHE A 79 4.34 3.23 -9.78
N LEU A 80 5.34 2.37 -9.56
CA LEU A 80 5.85 2.06 -8.22
C LEU A 80 6.48 3.28 -7.54
N THR A 81 7.16 4.15 -8.29
CA THR A 81 7.64 5.44 -7.80
C THR A 81 6.48 6.33 -7.35
N ALA A 82 5.36 6.34 -8.06
CA ALA A 82 4.17 7.06 -7.64
C ALA A 82 3.59 6.47 -6.34
N CYS A 83 3.53 5.15 -6.20
CA CYS A 83 3.13 4.50 -4.94
C CYS A 83 4.01 4.91 -3.76
N LEU A 84 5.34 4.87 -3.92
CA LEU A 84 6.29 5.27 -2.86
C LEU A 84 6.16 6.73 -2.44
N LYS A 85 5.75 7.63 -3.34
CA LYS A 85 5.47 9.03 -3.01
C LYS A 85 4.19 9.22 -2.20
N ILE A 86 3.23 8.31 -2.34
CA ILE A 86 1.93 8.37 -1.68
C ILE A 86 1.95 7.69 -0.31
N GLY A 87 2.62 6.54 -0.21
CA GLY A 87 2.57 5.76 1.01
C GLY A 87 3.65 4.70 1.14
N SER A 88 3.61 4.00 2.27
CA SER A 88 4.49 2.84 2.48
C SER A 88 4.01 1.68 1.63
N CYS A 89 4.91 1.07 0.85
CA CYS A 89 4.57 -0.03 -0.05
C CYS A 89 4.99 -1.38 0.53
N CYS A 90 4.11 -2.37 0.42
CA CYS A 90 4.36 -3.76 0.81
C CYS A 90 3.88 -4.70 -0.30
N ILE A 91 4.82 -5.42 -0.90
CA ILE A 91 4.55 -6.49 -1.85
C ILE A 91 4.23 -7.78 -1.09
N VAL A 92 3.11 -8.41 -1.41
CA VAL A 92 2.67 -9.70 -0.83
C VAL A 92 2.33 -10.65 -1.96
N THR A 93 3.18 -11.64 -2.19
CA THR A 93 3.06 -12.62 -3.29
C THR A 93 2.82 -14.03 -2.76
N ASN A 94 2.14 -14.87 -3.54
CA ASN A 94 2.08 -16.32 -3.33
C ASN A 94 3.21 -17.09 -4.04
N GLY A 95 4.13 -16.40 -4.72
CA GLY A 95 5.42 -16.93 -5.13
C GLY A 95 6.34 -17.23 -3.94
N LEU A 96 7.39 -18.02 -4.16
CA LEU A 96 8.37 -18.36 -3.13
C LEU A 96 9.25 -17.14 -2.77
N THR A 97 9.85 -17.14 -1.57
CA THR A 97 10.87 -16.16 -1.20
C THR A 97 11.98 -16.10 -2.25
N GLY A 98 12.38 -14.89 -2.66
CA GLY A 98 13.35 -14.64 -3.73
C GLY A 98 12.73 -14.50 -5.12
N TRP A 99 11.46 -14.88 -5.31
CA TRP A 99 10.76 -14.79 -6.60
C TRP A 99 10.66 -13.36 -7.13
N VAL A 100 10.25 -12.42 -6.27
CA VAL A 100 10.08 -11.01 -6.65
C VAL A 100 11.40 -10.43 -7.12
N GLU A 101 12.47 -10.65 -6.36
CA GLU A 101 13.80 -10.10 -6.62
C GLU A 101 14.40 -10.68 -7.91
N SER A 102 14.36 -12.01 -8.06
CA SER A 102 14.90 -12.69 -9.24
C SER A 102 14.13 -12.36 -10.52
N SER A 103 12.80 -12.34 -10.46
CA SER A 103 11.97 -11.98 -11.61
C SER A 103 12.10 -10.48 -11.95
N CYS A 104 12.21 -9.60 -10.95
CA CYS A 104 12.47 -8.19 -11.13
C CYS A 104 13.82 -7.95 -11.83
N GLN A 105 14.90 -8.61 -11.37
CA GLN A 105 16.21 -8.48 -12.00
C GLN A 105 16.20 -8.88 -13.48
N ARG A 106 15.40 -9.89 -13.84
CA ARG A 106 15.31 -10.42 -15.20
C ARG A 106 14.43 -9.59 -16.13
N PHE A 107 13.26 -9.15 -15.66
CA PHE A 107 12.24 -8.53 -16.53
C PHE A 107 12.02 -7.04 -16.27
N LEU A 108 12.43 -6.54 -15.10
CA LEU A 108 12.18 -5.17 -14.62
C LEU A 108 13.44 -4.56 -13.96
N PRO A 109 14.62 -4.55 -14.61
CA PRO A 109 15.87 -4.20 -13.95
C PRO A 109 15.88 -2.80 -13.32
N ASN A 110 15.15 -1.84 -13.90
CA ASN A 110 15.03 -0.48 -13.35
C ASN A 110 14.23 -0.42 -12.04
N VAL A 111 13.43 -1.45 -11.74
CA VAL A 111 12.61 -1.54 -10.53
C VAL A 111 13.40 -2.12 -9.36
N VAL A 112 14.52 -2.80 -9.60
CA VAL A 112 15.35 -3.41 -8.54
C VAL A 112 15.70 -2.41 -7.42
N PRO A 113 16.17 -1.17 -7.70
CA PRO A 113 16.47 -0.20 -6.64
C PRO A 113 15.22 0.27 -5.86
N LEU A 114 14.02 0.16 -6.44
CA LEU A 114 12.78 0.52 -5.75
C LEU A 114 12.37 -0.56 -4.74
N LEU A 115 12.72 -1.82 -4.97
CA LEU A 115 12.39 -2.91 -4.05
C LEU A 115 13.02 -2.72 -2.66
N GLU A 116 14.19 -2.08 -2.57
CA GLU A 116 14.85 -1.74 -1.30
C GLU A 116 14.04 -0.77 -0.42
N GLN A 117 13.13 -0.02 -1.02
CA GLN A 117 12.24 0.92 -0.33
C GLN A 117 10.89 0.28 0.04
N MET A 118 10.68 -0.99 -0.30
CA MET A 118 9.44 -1.71 -0.08
C MET A 118 9.65 -2.88 0.88
N THR A 119 8.58 -3.29 1.55
CA THR A 119 8.58 -4.59 2.23
C THR A 119 8.15 -5.66 1.23
N VAL A 120 8.93 -6.73 1.06
CA VAL A 120 8.57 -7.87 0.21
C VAL A 120 8.29 -9.08 1.09
N ILE A 121 7.12 -9.70 0.94
CA ILE A 121 6.69 -10.86 1.73
C ILE A 121 6.17 -11.95 0.82
N SER A 122 6.82 -13.13 0.87
CA SER A 122 6.23 -14.36 0.35
C SER A 122 5.24 -14.94 1.36
N ALA A 123 3.95 -14.82 1.04
CA ALA A 123 2.89 -15.44 1.84
C ALA A 123 3.00 -16.97 1.81
N ARG A 124 3.29 -17.53 0.63
CA ARG A 124 3.48 -18.97 0.46
C ARG A 124 4.61 -19.52 1.31
N SER A 125 5.82 -18.98 1.21
CA SER A 125 6.97 -19.49 1.96
C SER A 125 6.77 -19.37 3.48
N ASN A 126 6.01 -18.37 3.94
CA ASN A 126 5.72 -18.20 5.36
C ASN A 126 4.67 -19.18 5.90
N PHE A 127 3.69 -19.58 5.08
CA PHE A 127 2.49 -20.25 5.59
C PHE A 127 2.13 -21.59 4.93
N GLU A 128 2.70 -21.96 3.78
CA GLU A 128 2.38 -23.21 3.05
C GLU A 128 2.57 -24.45 3.94
N ARG A 129 3.64 -24.48 4.76
CA ARG A 129 3.91 -25.60 5.66
C ARG A 129 2.79 -25.87 6.68
N VAL A 130 2.15 -24.81 7.18
CA VAL A 130 1.10 -24.91 8.21
C VAL A 130 -0.31 -24.90 7.62
N LEU A 131 -0.47 -24.38 6.40
CA LEU A 131 -1.74 -24.23 5.69
C LEU A 131 -1.58 -24.77 4.25
N PRO A 132 -1.32 -26.07 4.04
CA PRO A 132 -1.03 -26.60 2.71
C PRO A 132 -2.18 -26.36 1.74
N ASP A 133 -1.85 -26.02 0.49
CA ASP A 133 -2.80 -25.79 -0.61
C ASP A 133 -3.89 -24.74 -0.33
N ARG A 134 -3.59 -23.76 0.52
CA ARG A 134 -4.51 -22.68 0.92
C ARG A 134 -3.95 -21.28 0.60
N PRO A 135 -3.79 -20.92 -0.68
CA PRO A 135 -3.17 -19.66 -1.10
C PRO A 135 -3.86 -18.40 -0.57
N ILE A 136 -5.18 -18.44 -0.38
CA ILE A 136 -5.92 -17.33 0.24
C ILE A 136 -5.60 -17.18 1.72
N GLU A 137 -5.48 -18.28 2.46
CA GLU A 137 -5.18 -18.26 3.90
C GLU A 137 -3.76 -17.76 4.16
N TRP A 138 -2.81 -18.02 3.25
CA TRP A 138 -1.46 -17.45 3.32
C TRP A 138 -1.50 -15.93 3.28
N LYS A 139 -2.23 -15.34 2.33
CA LYS A 139 -2.36 -13.89 2.21
C LYS A 139 -3.15 -13.29 3.38
N ILE A 140 -4.23 -13.95 3.84
CA ILE A 140 -4.97 -13.54 5.04
C ILE A 140 -4.02 -13.43 6.25
N ALA A 141 -3.16 -14.43 6.46
CA ALA A 141 -2.22 -14.45 7.57
C ALA A 141 -1.19 -13.31 7.47
N VAL A 142 -0.60 -13.09 6.29
CA VAL A 142 0.31 -11.95 6.05
C VAL A 142 -0.38 -10.61 6.29
N TYR A 143 -1.55 -10.37 5.68
CA TYR A 143 -2.25 -9.11 5.81
C TYR A 143 -2.65 -8.82 7.26
N ARG A 144 -3.10 -9.82 8.00
CA ARG A 144 -3.36 -9.68 9.44
C ARG A 144 -2.11 -9.23 10.17
N ASP A 145 -0.96 -9.84 9.92
CA ASP A 145 0.30 -9.50 10.59
C ASP A 145 0.80 -8.10 10.21
N VAL A 146 0.63 -7.70 8.93
CA VAL A 146 0.99 -6.37 8.44
C VAL A 146 0.11 -5.29 9.08
N LEU A 147 -1.21 -5.48 9.12
CA LEU A 147 -2.14 -4.55 9.77
C LEU A 147 -1.93 -4.51 11.30
N ALA A 148 -1.63 -5.66 11.92
CA ALA A 148 -1.28 -5.74 13.34
C ALA A 148 -0.10 -4.85 13.70
N LYS A 149 0.99 -4.93 12.92
CA LYS A 149 2.22 -4.13 13.11
C LYS A 149 1.97 -2.63 12.96
N ARG A 150 0.91 -2.23 12.22
CA ARG A 150 0.43 -0.85 12.08
C ARG A 150 -0.48 -0.40 13.23
N GLY A 151 -0.75 -1.28 14.21
CA GLY A 151 -1.66 -1.00 15.32
C GLY A 151 -3.14 -1.08 14.93
N LEU A 152 -3.48 -1.79 13.85
CA LEU A 152 -4.87 -1.93 13.37
C LEU A 152 -5.58 -3.20 13.85
N ASN A 153 -4.91 -4.01 14.67
CA ASN A 153 -5.58 -5.11 15.34
C ASN A 153 -6.47 -4.60 16.48
N GLN A 154 -7.55 -5.34 16.71
CA GLN A 154 -8.33 -5.19 17.93
C GLN A 154 -7.41 -5.50 19.12
N GLU A 155 -7.03 -4.49 19.89
CA GLU A 155 -6.69 -4.76 21.28
C GLU A 155 -8.00 -5.21 21.95
N PRO A 156 -8.05 -6.40 22.57
CA PRO A 156 -9.20 -6.73 23.41
C PRO A 156 -9.34 -5.62 24.44
N ALA A 157 -10.57 -5.14 24.65
CA ALA A 157 -10.84 -4.18 25.72
C ALA A 157 -10.30 -4.76 27.03
N VAL A 158 -9.19 -4.21 27.53
CA VAL A 158 -8.61 -4.65 28.79
C VAL A 158 -9.53 -4.13 29.90
N GLU A 159 -10.33 -5.01 30.50
CA GLU A 159 -11.02 -4.71 31.75
C GLU A 159 -10.00 -4.62 32.89
N THR A 160 -9.34 -3.46 33.00
CA THR A 160 -8.54 -3.13 34.18
C THR A 160 -9.43 -2.44 35.21
N ARG A 161 -9.88 -3.21 36.23
CA ARG A 161 -10.40 -2.70 37.52
C ARG A 161 -11.51 -1.63 37.41
N GLY A 162 -12.51 -1.84 36.54
CA GLY A 162 -13.70 -0.98 36.50
C GLY A 162 -13.47 0.44 35.98
N VAL A 163 -12.32 0.71 35.37
CA VAL A 163 -12.06 1.95 34.63
C VAL A 163 -12.21 1.62 33.15
N TYR A 164 -13.28 2.12 32.52
CA TYR A 164 -13.38 2.15 31.06
C TYR A 164 -12.27 3.08 30.57
N VAL A 165 -11.19 2.52 30.03
CA VAL A 165 -10.28 3.31 29.21
C VAL A 165 -11.03 3.55 27.91
N GLU A 166 -11.50 4.78 27.68
CA GLU A 166 -11.98 5.17 26.35
C GLU A 166 -10.89 4.78 25.36
N GLN A 167 -11.22 3.85 24.44
CA GLN A 167 -10.37 3.61 23.29
C GLN A 167 -10.20 4.96 22.63
N GLN A 168 -9.00 5.53 22.71
CA GLN A 168 -8.67 6.76 21.99
C GLN A 168 -9.18 6.58 20.56
N GLN A 169 -10.04 7.49 20.10
CA GLN A 169 -10.57 7.45 18.75
C GLN A 169 -9.37 7.46 17.79
N ARG A 170 -9.01 6.28 17.29
CA ARG A 170 -7.95 6.14 16.30
C ARG A 170 -8.56 6.52 14.97
N GLU A 171 -7.99 7.55 14.37
CA GLU A 171 -8.27 7.91 12.99
C GLU A 171 -8.12 6.67 12.09
N PRO A 172 -9.07 6.42 11.18
CA PRO A 172 -8.96 5.31 10.24
C PRO A 172 -7.63 5.38 9.48
N GLN A 173 -6.88 4.28 9.45
CA GLN A 173 -5.71 4.18 8.58
C GLN A 173 -6.14 3.69 7.21
N GLN A 174 -5.63 4.36 6.20
CA GLN A 174 -5.92 4.03 4.82
C GLN A 174 -5.07 2.85 4.35
N VAL A 175 -5.73 1.87 3.74
CA VAL A 175 -5.09 0.73 3.08
C VAL A 175 -5.54 0.70 1.64
N ILE A 176 -4.60 0.83 0.70
CA ILE A 176 -4.85 0.69 -0.73
C ILE A 176 -4.31 -0.68 -1.15
N ALA A 177 -5.15 -1.56 -1.66
CA ALA A 177 -4.76 -2.92 -2.03
C ALA A 177 -5.01 -3.18 -3.52
N LEU A 178 -3.97 -3.61 -4.22
CA LEU A 178 -3.98 -3.86 -5.67
C LEU A 178 -3.57 -5.32 -5.92
N GLY A 179 -4.38 -6.04 -6.70
CA GLY A 179 -4.12 -7.43 -7.10
C GLY A 179 -5.00 -7.83 -8.28
N ASP A 180 -4.55 -8.76 -9.10
CA ASP A 180 -5.31 -9.25 -10.26
C ASP A 180 -6.33 -10.32 -9.88
N SER A 181 -6.07 -11.09 -8.81
CA SER A 181 -6.86 -12.28 -8.53
C SER A 181 -7.96 -12.05 -7.49
N GLN A 182 -8.98 -12.92 -7.55
CA GLN A 182 -9.99 -12.98 -6.48
C GLN A 182 -9.40 -13.40 -5.13
N VAL A 183 -8.24 -14.07 -5.12
CA VAL A 183 -7.53 -14.45 -3.88
C VAL A 183 -7.10 -13.19 -3.14
N ASP A 184 -6.52 -12.22 -3.83
CA ASP A 184 -6.03 -10.97 -3.25
C ASP A 184 -7.18 -10.15 -2.68
N ARG A 185 -8.18 -9.90 -3.52
CA ARG A 185 -9.37 -9.14 -3.16
C ARG A 185 -10.10 -9.76 -1.97
N CYS A 186 -10.35 -11.07 -1.99
CA CYS A 186 -11.03 -11.74 -0.87
C CYS A 186 -10.20 -11.72 0.41
N ALA A 187 -8.88 -11.95 0.33
CA ALA A 187 -8.02 -11.99 1.50
C ALA A 187 -7.99 -10.64 2.22
N ILE A 188 -7.77 -9.54 1.50
CA ILE A 188 -7.69 -8.22 2.13
C ILE A 188 -9.07 -7.76 2.66
N GLN A 189 -10.14 -8.03 1.92
CA GLN A 189 -11.51 -7.74 2.38
C GLN A 189 -11.86 -8.52 3.65
N TYR A 190 -11.43 -9.79 3.75
CA TYR A 190 -11.65 -10.60 4.93
C TYR A 190 -10.98 -10.00 6.18
N VAL A 191 -9.73 -9.55 6.04
CA VAL A 191 -8.95 -8.95 7.13
C VAL A 191 -9.49 -7.57 7.49
N ALA A 192 -9.69 -6.68 6.51
CA ALA A 192 -10.15 -5.31 6.75
C ALA A 192 -11.50 -5.24 7.47
N ARG A 193 -12.45 -6.14 7.13
CA ARG A 193 -13.75 -6.24 7.83
C ARG A 193 -13.64 -6.59 9.32
N ARG A 194 -12.48 -7.08 9.76
CA ARG A 194 -12.17 -7.45 11.15
C ARG A 194 -11.23 -6.44 11.84
N SER A 195 -10.85 -5.39 11.12
CA SER A 195 -9.94 -4.33 11.57
C SER A 195 -10.68 -2.98 11.54
N PRO A 196 -11.43 -2.61 12.61
CA PRO A 196 -12.42 -1.51 12.59
C PRO A 196 -11.87 -0.11 12.29
N HIS A 197 -10.56 0.08 12.35
CA HIS A 197 -9.88 1.34 12.01
C HIS A 197 -9.21 1.30 10.61
N THR A 198 -9.71 0.48 9.69
CA THR A 198 -9.16 0.33 8.33
C THR A 198 -10.10 0.93 7.29
N GLN A 199 -9.65 1.97 6.60
CA GLN A 199 -10.31 2.47 5.38
C GLN A 199 -9.70 1.76 4.18
N LEU A 200 -10.32 0.66 3.76
CA LEU A 200 -9.84 -0.17 2.65
C LEU A 200 -10.30 0.40 1.29
N LYS A 201 -9.35 0.55 0.38
CA LYS A 201 -9.56 0.78 -1.06
C LYS A 201 -8.95 -0.39 -1.82
N SER A 202 -9.79 -1.35 -2.18
CA SER A 202 -9.40 -2.54 -2.94
C SER A 202 -9.65 -2.28 -4.42
N ILE A 203 -8.65 -2.50 -5.26
CA ILE A 203 -8.81 -2.47 -6.72
C ILE A 203 -8.33 -3.80 -7.27
N LYS A 204 -9.25 -4.53 -7.89
CA LYS A 204 -8.97 -5.77 -8.59
C LYS A 204 -8.65 -5.47 -10.06
N LEU A 205 -7.46 -5.87 -10.50
CA LEU A 205 -6.98 -5.73 -11.87
C LEU A 205 -7.52 -6.89 -12.74
N LEU A 206 -7.24 -6.84 -14.04
CA LEU A 206 -7.57 -7.92 -14.96
C LEU A 206 -6.70 -9.16 -14.70
N ASP A 207 -7.35 -10.32 -14.61
CA ASP A 207 -6.68 -11.61 -14.48
C ASP A 207 -5.76 -11.89 -15.69
N ASN A 208 -4.55 -12.37 -15.42
CA ASN A 208 -3.58 -12.83 -16.44
C ASN A 208 -3.40 -11.85 -17.63
N PRO A 209 -3.10 -10.56 -17.39
CA PRO A 209 -3.08 -9.56 -18.44
C PRO A 209 -1.89 -9.78 -19.38
N SER A 210 -2.05 -9.41 -20.65
CA SER A 210 -0.89 -9.21 -21.54
C SER A 210 -0.02 -8.04 -21.05
N ILE A 211 1.23 -7.96 -21.52
CA ILE A 211 2.13 -6.83 -21.20
C ILE A 211 1.44 -5.48 -21.50
N MET A 212 0.80 -5.37 -22.67
CA MET A 212 0.12 -4.13 -23.07
C MET A 212 -1.11 -3.82 -22.20
N GLN A 213 -1.90 -4.83 -21.82
CA GLN A 213 -3.02 -4.62 -20.89
C GLN A 213 -2.51 -4.18 -19.52
N LEU A 214 -1.45 -4.80 -19.00
CA LEU A 214 -0.89 -4.42 -17.71
C LEU A 214 -0.30 -3.01 -17.74
N GLN A 215 0.44 -2.65 -18.79
CA GLN A 215 0.95 -1.30 -18.99
C GLN A 215 -0.17 -0.24 -18.94
N LYS A 216 -1.30 -0.49 -19.63
CA LYS A 216 -2.48 0.40 -19.59
C LYS A 216 -3.08 0.49 -18.19
N GLN A 217 -3.20 -0.63 -17.48
CA GLN A 217 -3.72 -0.66 -16.11
C GLN A 217 -2.83 0.14 -15.15
N LEU A 218 -1.52 -0.07 -15.17
CA LEU A 218 -0.57 0.65 -14.31
C LEU A 218 -0.55 2.15 -14.63
N ASN A 219 -0.65 2.52 -15.91
CA ASN A 219 -0.76 3.91 -16.31
C ASN A 219 -2.03 4.58 -15.75
N LEU A 220 -3.18 3.93 -15.93
CA LEU A 220 -4.48 4.38 -15.41
C LEU A 220 -4.42 4.56 -13.89
N LEU A 221 -3.95 3.54 -13.18
CA LEU A 221 -3.83 3.58 -11.71
C LEU A 221 -2.87 4.68 -11.26
N GLY A 222 -1.73 4.86 -11.94
CA GLY A 222 -0.77 5.91 -11.65
C GLY A 222 -1.36 7.32 -11.80
N VAL A 223 -2.23 7.54 -12.78
CA VAL A 223 -2.94 8.82 -12.98
C VAL A 223 -3.94 9.11 -11.87
N PHE A 224 -4.62 8.07 -11.35
CA PHE A 224 -5.64 8.21 -10.33
C PHE A 224 -5.14 8.02 -8.90
N LEU A 225 -3.86 7.70 -8.69
CA LEU A 225 -3.36 7.29 -7.39
C LEU A 225 -3.49 8.39 -6.32
N VAL A 226 -3.29 9.66 -6.71
CA VAL A 226 -3.43 10.81 -5.81
C VAL A 226 -4.89 10.98 -5.38
N GLN A 227 -5.82 10.93 -6.34
CA GLN A 227 -7.25 11.01 -6.10
C GLN A 227 -7.72 9.83 -5.26
N LEU A 228 -7.21 8.63 -5.56
CA LEU A 228 -7.47 7.43 -4.79
C LEU A 228 -7.01 7.62 -3.35
N SER A 229 -5.81 8.15 -3.09
CA SER A 229 -5.35 8.41 -1.72
C SER A 229 -6.15 9.49 -0.99
N GLY A 230 -6.63 10.51 -1.71
CA GLY A 230 -7.43 11.61 -1.15
C GLY A 230 -8.91 11.31 -0.96
N HIS A 231 -9.41 10.15 -1.38
CA HIS A 231 -10.81 9.78 -1.25
C HIS A 231 -11.16 9.39 0.20
N ASP A 232 -12.20 9.96 0.81
CA ASP A 232 -12.45 9.73 2.25
C ASP A 232 -13.32 8.50 2.57
N GLU A 233 -13.65 7.69 1.57
CA GLU A 233 -14.44 6.47 1.75
C GLU A 233 -13.68 5.20 1.35
N ALA A 234 -14.14 4.08 1.89
CA ALA A 234 -13.72 2.76 1.44
C ALA A 234 -14.20 2.51 0.01
N LEU A 235 -13.40 1.78 -0.76
CA LEU A 235 -13.68 1.44 -2.16
C LEU A 235 -13.42 -0.03 -2.42
N ASP A 236 -14.22 -0.62 -3.29
CA ASP A 236 -14.03 -1.98 -3.81
C ASP A 236 -14.36 -1.96 -5.30
N LEU A 237 -13.31 -1.82 -6.12
CA LEU A 237 -13.41 -1.63 -7.57
C LEU A 237 -12.82 -2.82 -8.30
N GLU A 238 -13.33 -3.09 -9.49
CA GLU A 238 -12.84 -4.11 -10.40
C GLU A 238 -12.65 -3.48 -11.78
N LEU A 239 -11.43 -3.56 -12.32
CA LEU A 239 -11.13 -3.08 -13.67
C LEU A 239 -11.74 -4.05 -14.68
N SER A 240 -12.38 -3.47 -15.70
CA SER A 240 -12.91 -4.22 -16.83
C SER A 240 -12.14 -3.88 -18.11
N ASN A 241 -12.22 -4.75 -19.12
CA ASN A 241 -11.53 -4.52 -20.39
C ASN A 241 -12.02 -3.25 -21.10
N GLU A 242 -13.28 -2.87 -20.92
CA GLU A 242 -13.85 -1.64 -21.50
C GLU A 242 -13.17 -0.37 -20.99
N MET A 243 -12.62 -0.41 -19.77
CA MET A 243 -11.90 0.71 -19.16
C MET A 243 -10.50 0.92 -19.75
N LEU A 244 -9.99 -0.03 -20.54
CA LEU A 244 -8.65 0.00 -21.15
C LEU A 244 -8.69 0.27 -22.67
N GLN A 245 -9.87 0.54 -23.23
CA GLN A 245 -10.07 0.81 -24.66
C GLN A 245 -9.60 2.22 -25.04
#